data_AF-R3I113-F1
#
_entry.id   AF-R3I113-F1
#
_cell.length_a   1.000
_cell.length_b   1.000
_cell.length_c   1.000
_cell.angle_alpha   90.00
_cell.angle_beta   90.00
_cell.angle_gamma   90.00
#
_symmetry.space_group_name_H-M   'P 1'
#
loop_
_entity.id
_entity.type
_entity.pdbx_description
1 polymer ?
#
loop_
_entity_poly.entity_id
_entity_poly.type
_entity_poly.pdbx_seq_one_letter_code
_entity_poly.pdbx_strand_id
1 'polypeptide(L)'
;MVYEEQTQEAKQIFSEVMLKSLQLAKDNYLEKNHMNEKFVYIDLYVLRDEEVALGFDDLVKEVNVLSESLETDIKEFVHVSYDYGYFEPKIEKCIDSEKVLTNLKEELVLQLSNVEPYGYVPSQYWYSKVQRVQSVQELGKYVDGNLEAFVMNYAEDWESQKEM
;
A
#
# COMPACT_ATOMS: atom_id res chain seq x y z
N MET A 1 12.15 34.35 -18.16
CA MET A 1 10.84 34.22 -18.82
C MET A 1 10.71 32.88 -19.54
N VAL A 2 11.06 32.71 -20.82
CA VAL A 2 10.85 31.40 -21.53
C VAL A 2 11.54 30.21 -20.83
N TYR A 3 12.77 30.38 -20.37
CA TYR A 3 13.52 29.32 -19.68
C TYR A 3 12.93 28.95 -18.29
N GLU A 4 12.40 29.93 -17.56
CA GLU A 4 11.76 29.69 -16.25
C GLU A 4 10.39 29.00 -16.41
N GLU A 5 9.62 29.39 -17.43
CA GLU A 5 8.34 28.77 -17.76
C GLU A 5 8.51 27.30 -18.15
N GLN A 6 9.49 26.99 -19.01
CA GLN A 6 9.77 25.61 -19.40
C GLN A 6 10.38 24.77 -18.27
N THR A 7 11.14 25.39 -17.36
CA THR A 7 11.62 24.70 -16.15
C THR A 7 10.46 24.34 -15.22
N GLN A 8 9.45 25.21 -15.09
CA GLN A 8 8.24 24.89 -14.31
C GLN A 8 7.40 23.80 -14.97
N GLU A 9 7.26 23.84 -16.30
CA GLU A 9 6.58 22.79 -17.06
C GLU A 9 7.28 21.43 -16.88
N ALA A 10 8.61 21.38 -17.03
CA ALA A 10 9.41 20.18 -16.78
C ALA A 10 9.22 19.65 -15.35
N LYS A 11 9.17 20.54 -14.35
CA LYS A 11 8.93 20.15 -12.95
C LYS A 11 7.55 19.54 -12.74
N GLN A 12 6.53 20.10 -13.38
CA GLN A 12 5.17 19.56 -13.29
C GLN A 12 5.10 18.18 -13.94
N ILE A 13 5.63 18.02 -15.15
CA ILE A 13 5.67 16.73 -15.85
C ILE A 13 6.44 15.70 -15.03
N PHE A 14 7.62 16.04 -14.52
CA PHE A 14 8.41 15.17 -13.66
C PHE A 14 7.64 14.74 -12.42
N SER A 15 6.96 15.67 -11.75
CA SER A 15 6.11 15.38 -10.60
C SER A 15 4.98 14.39 -10.92
N GLU A 16 4.30 14.56 -12.05
CA GLU A 16 3.24 13.67 -12.49
C GLU A 16 3.75 12.27 -12.87
N VAL A 17 4.90 12.19 -13.55
CA VAL A 17 5.54 10.91 -13.91
C VAL A 17 6.03 10.19 -12.65
N MET A 18 6.66 10.90 -11.71
CA MET A 18 7.09 10.34 -10.43
C MET A 18 5.92 9.78 -9.62
N LEU A 19 4.78 10.49 -9.57
CA LEU A 19 3.59 9.99 -8.88
C LEU A 19 3.07 8.68 -9.50
N LYS A 20 3.06 8.58 -10.83
CA LYS A 20 2.64 7.34 -11.53
C LYS A 20 3.61 6.19 -11.24
N SER A 21 4.92 6.44 -11.25
CA SER A 21 5.92 5.43 -10.93
C SER A 21 5.83 4.97 -9.46
N LEU A 22 5.58 5.89 -8.53
CA LEU A 22 5.33 5.59 -7.12
C LEU A 22 4.06 4.76 -6.92
N GLN A 23 2.98 5.08 -7.64
CA GLN A 23 1.74 4.28 -7.61
C GLN A 23 2.00 2.85 -8.09
N LEU A 24 2.68 2.69 -9.23
CA LEU A 24 3.06 1.37 -9.74
C LEU A 24 3.96 0.60 -8.75
N ALA A 25 4.93 1.28 -8.13
CA ALA A 25 5.80 0.67 -7.14
C ALA A 25 5.04 0.24 -5.88
N LYS A 26 4.09 1.06 -5.40
CA LYS A 26 3.17 0.69 -4.33
C LYS A 26 2.38 -0.57 -4.70
N ASP A 27 1.74 -0.59 -5.86
CA ASP A 27 0.89 -1.70 -6.27
C ASP A 27 1.68 -3.01 -6.38
N ASN A 28 2.87 -2.96 -6.99
CA ASN A 28 3.79 -4.09 -7.04
C ASN A 28 4.24 -4.56 -5.65
N TYR A 29 4.53 -3.63 -4.73
CA TYR A 29 4.93 -3.97 -3.37
C TYR A 29 3.79 -4.67 -2.63
N LEU A 30 2.56 -4.15 -2.73
CA LEU A 30 1.38 -4.74 -2.08
C LEU A 30 1.08 -6.13 -2.63
N GLU A 31 1.14 -6.31 -3.96
CA GLU A 31 0.95 -7.61 -4.61
C GLU A 31 2.01 -8.62 -4.16
N LYS A 32 3.30 -8.25 -4.24
CA LYS A 32 4.44 -9.08 -3.82
C LYS A 32 4.34 -9.50 -2.36
N ASN A 33 3.84 -8.61 -1.50
CA ASN A 33 3.70 -8.85 -0.07
C ASN A 33 2.31 -9.33 0.34
N HIS A 34 1.41 -9.65 -0.61
CA HIS A 34 0.04 -10.09 -0.34
C HIS A 34 -0.70 -9.19 0.68
N MET A 35 -0.51 -7.87 0.57
CA MET A 35 -1.15 -6.87 1.41
C MET A 35 -2.36 -6.29 0.68
N ASN A 36 -3.48 -6.19 1.39
CA ASN A 36 -4.69 -5.59 0.84
C ASN A 36 -4.62 -4.06 0.97
N GLU A 37 -4.76 -3.36 -0.16
CA GLU A 37 -4.65 -1.90 -0.25
C GLU A 37 -5.60 -1.15 0.68
N LYS A 38 -6.75 -1.74 1.02
CA LYS A 38 -7.76 -1.10 1.89
C LYS A 38 -7.24 -0.83 3.30
N PHE A 39 -6.27 -1.63 3.74
CA PHE A 39 -5.69 -1.52 5.09
C PHE A 39 -4.36 -0.77 5.09
N VAL A 40 -3.82 -0.44 3.92
CA VAL A 40 -2.52 0.21 3.78
C VAL A 40 -2.70 1.64 3.27
N TYR A 41 -2.42 2.61 4.15
CA TYR A 41 -2.39 4.01 3.78
C TYR A 41 -0.97 4.49 3.57
N ILE A 42 -0.70 5.05 2.38
CA ILE A 42 0.55 5.72 2.03
C ILE A 42 0.17 7.04 1.36
N ASP A 43 0.66 8.15 1.88
CA ASP A 43 0.53 9.45 1.21
C ASP A 43 1.60 9.59 0.12
N LEU A 44 1.26 9.14 -1.09
CA LEU A 44 2.16 9.19 -2.25
C LEU A 44 2.49 10.62 -2.68
N TYR A 45 1.69 11.63 -2.29
CA TYR A 45 1.97 13.02 -2.63
C TYR A 45 3.15 13.56 -1.83
N VAL A 46 3.24 13.22 -0.54
CA VAL A 46 4.38 13.55 0.30
C VAL A 46 5.65 12.91 -0.25
N LEU A 47 5.61 11.61 -0.55
CA LEU A 47 6.77 10.91 -1.08
C LEU A 47 7.19 11.45 -2.46
N ARG A 48 6.23 11.76 -3.33
CA ARG A 48 6.50 12.43 -4.62
C ARG A 48 7.18 13.77 -4.41
N ASP A 49 6.70 14.61 -3.50
CA ASP A 49 7.27 15.95 -3.28
C ASP A 49 8.71 15.88 -2.78
N GLU A 50 9.03 14.92 -1.91
CA GLU A 50 10.40 14.62 -1.48
C GLU A 50 11.28 14.21 -2.66
N GLU A 51 10.83 13.24 -3.46
CA GLU A 51 11.61 12.73 -4.58
C GLU A 51 11.77 13.76 -5.72
N VAL A 52 10.75 14.57 -5.97
CA VAL A 52 10.85 15.69 -6.92
C VAL A 52 11.86 16.72 -6.42
N ALA A 53 11.86 17.05 -5.13
CA ALA A 53 12.82 17.99 -4.57
C ALA A 53 14.27 17.48 -4.65
N LEU A 54 14.49 16.18 -4.49
CA LEU A 54 15.80 15.55 -4.60
C LEU A 54 16.27 15.39 -6.06
N GLY A 55 15.36 14.99 -6.95
CA GLY A 55 15.69 14.55 -8.31
C GLY A 55 15.64 15.64 -9.38
N PHE A 56 14.98 16.78 -9.12
CA PHE A 56 14.75 17.77 -10.16
C PHE A 56 16.03 18.45 -10.66
N ASP A 57 17.01 18.68 -9.79
CA ASP A 57 18.28 19.27 -10.21
C ASP A 57 19.06 18.35 -11.15
N ASP A 58 18.95 17.03 -10.99
CA ASP A 58 19.57 16.06 -11.87
C ASP A 58 18.80 15.91 -13.18
N LEU A 59 17.46 15.97 -13.13
CA LEU A 59 16.64 16.06 -14.33
C LEU A 59 17.07 17.23 -15.24
N VAL A 60 17.23 18.43 -14.68
CA VAL A 60 17.60 19.63 -15.46
C VAL A 60 19.00 19.52 -16.08
N LYS A 61 19.89 18.71 -15.50
CA LYS A 61 21.23 18.45 -16.06
C LYS A 61 21.21 17.42 -17.18
N GLU A 62 20.37 16.39 -17.04
CA GLU A 62 20.37 15.22 -17.94
C GLU A 62 19.35 15.35 -19.08
N VAL A 63 18.26 16.09 -18.87
CA VAL A 63 17.17 16.27 -19.83
C VAL A 63 17.21 17.69 -20.42
N ASN A 64 17.17 17.77 -21.75
CA ASN A 64 17.00 19.04 -22.43
C ASN A 64 15.57 19.58 -22.22
N VAL A 65 15.40 20.48 -21.26
CA VAL A 65 14.10 21.10 -20.92
C VAL A 65 13.47 21.92 -22.06
N LEU A 66 14.23 22.21 -23.13
CA LEU A 66 13.75 22.89 -24.34
C LEU A 66 13.34 21.92 -25.46
N SER A 67 13.37 20.62 -25.20
CA SER A 67 13.06 19.56 -26.17
C SER A 67 11.58 19.56 -26.56
N GLU A 68 11.29 19.36 -27.85
CA GLU A 68 9.91 19.11 -28.31
C GLU A 68 9.37 17.76 -27.79
N SER A 69 10.25 16.84 -27.39
CA SER A 69 9.91 15.55 -26.78
C SER A 69 10.04 15.52 -25.26
N LEU A 70 10.02 16.69 -24.59
CA LEU A 70 10.25 16.84 -23.15
C LEU A 70 9.55 15.80 -22.28
N GLU A 71 8.26 15.54 -22.51
CA GLU A 71 7.52 14.55 -21.72
C GLU A 71 8.06 13.12 -21.89
N THR A 72 8.45 12.74 -23.11
CA THR A 72 9.06 11.44 -23.39
C THR A 72 10.42 11.34 -22.73
N ASP A 73 11.25 12.38 -22.86
CA ASP A 73 12.61 12.41 -22.31
C ASP A 73 12.57 12.30 -20.77
N ILE A 74 11.62 12.98 -20.11
CA ILE A 74 11.39 12.88 -18.65
C ILE A 74 10.94 11.46 -18.27
N LYS A 75 10.04 10.84 -19.03
CA LYS A 75 9.58 9.46 -18.76
C LYS A 75 10.72 8.46 -18.85
N GLU A 76 11.57 8.59 -19.86
CA GLU A 76 12.76 7.74 -20.03
C GLU A 76 13.74 7.94 -18.87
N PHE A 77 14.01 9.19 -18.49
CA PHE A 77 14.84 9.50 -17.33
C PHE A 77 14.32 8.86 -16.04
N VAL A 78 13.00 9.00 -15.77
CA VAL A 78 12.37 8.39 -14.59
C VAL A 78 12.47 6.87 -14.64
N HIS A 79 12.18 6.26 -15.79
CA HIS A 79 12.21 4.81 -15.95
C HIS A 79 13.60 4.22 -15.70
N VAL A 80 14.66 4.91 -16.13
CA VAL A 80 16.04 4.47 -15.96
C VAL A 80 16.56 4.72 -14.55
N SER A 81 16.22 5.87 -13.96
CA SER A 81 16.84 6.34 -12.71
C SER A 81 16.03 5.99 -11.45
N TYR A 82 14.74 5.74 -11.60
CA TYR A 82 13.79 5.52 -10.50
C TYR A 82 12.97 4.25 -10.75
N ASP A 83 13.66 3.12 -10.79
CA ASP A 83 13.03 1.82 -10.97
C ASP A 83 12.29 1.33 -9.70
N TYR A 84 11.69 0.15 -9.80
CA TYR A 84 11.03 -0.47 -8.64
C TYR A 84 11.99 -0.67 -7.46
N GLY A 85 13.23 -1.07 -7.70
CA GLY A 85 14.22 -1.31 -6.64
C GLY A 85 14.59 -0.03 -5.88
N TYR A 86 14.54 1.12 -6.55
CA TYR A 86 14.72 2.42 -5.92
C TYR A 86 13.54 2.81 -4.99
N PHE A 87 12.31 2.53 -5.40
CA PHE A 87 11.10 2.92 -4.65
C PHE A 87 10.67 1.93 -3.58
N GLU A 88 10.88 0.63 -3.77
CA GLU A 88 10.51 -0.45 -2.83
C GLU A 88 10.86 -0.13 -1.37
N PRO A 89 12.11 0.20 -1.00
CA PRO A 89 12.46 0.48 0.40
C PRO A 89 11.85 1.78 0.94
N LYS A 90 11.40 2.70 0.08
CA LYS A 90 10.71 3.94 0.50
C LYS A 90 9.25 3.64 0.80
N ILE A 91 8.60 2.87 -0.07
CA ILE A 91 7.24 2.37 0.14
C ILE A 91 7.17 1.55 1.43
N GLU A 92 8.09 0.62 1.65
CA GLU A 92 8.14 -0.21 2.86
C GLU A 92 8.21 0.65 4.13
N LYS A 93 9.03 1.70 4.15
CA LYS A 93 9.17 2.60 5.31
C LYS A 93 7.90 3.38 5.63
N CYS A 94 7.03 3.61 4.64
CA CYS A 94 5.77 4.30 4.87
C CYS A 94 4.69 3.39 5.46
N ILE A 95 4.88 2.06 5.44
CA ILE A 95 3.88 1.10 5.88
C ILE A 95 4.09 0.76 7.36
N ASP A 96 3.16 1.21 8.19
CA ASP A 96 3.03 0.76 9.57
C ASP A 96 2.38 -0.62 9.61
N SER A 97 3.22 -1.67 9.53
CA SER A 97 2.76 -3.06 9.53
C SER A 97 2.00 -3.45 10.79
N GLU A 98 2.32 -2.85 11.95
CA GLU A 98 1.61 -3.12 13.21
C GLU A 98 0.20 -2.55 13.20
N LYS A 99 0.05 -1.33 12.66
CA LYS A 99 -1.26 -0.71 12.46
C LYS A 99 -2.09 -1.48 11.44
N VAL A 100 -1.48 -1.90 10.32
CA VAL A 100 -2.16 -2.75 9.32
C VAL A 100 -2.65 -4.05 9.96
N LEU A 101 -1.79 -4.70 10.75
CA LEU A 101 -2.14 -5.92 11.48
C LEU A 101 -3.31 -5.68 12.43
N THR A 102 -3.28 -4.58 13.19
CA THR A 102 -4.34 -4.23 14.14
C THR A 102 -5.67 -4.01 13.43
N ASN A 103 -5.69 -3.23 12.34
CA ASN A 103 -6.90 -2.98 11.56
C ASN A 103 -7.50 -4.27 10.98
N LEU A 104 -6.65 -5.16 10.46
CA LEU A 104 -7.09 -6.46 9.93
C LEU A 104 -7.71 -7.34 11.02
N LYS A 105 -7.13 -7.33 12.24
CA LYS A 105 -7.68 -8.07 13.37
C LYS A 105 -9.06 -7.54 13.78
N GLU A 106 -9.21 -6.22 13.85
CA GLU A 106 -10.48 -5.58 14.17
C GLU A 106 -11.56 -5.88 13.11
N GLU A 107 -11.20 -5.78 11.84
CA GLU A 107 -12.08 -6.11 10.73
C GLU A 107 -12.51 -7.59 10.76
N LEU A 108 -11.58 -8.52 10.99
CA LEU A 108 -11.91 -9.94 11.05
C LEU A 108 -12.88 -10.25 12.20
N VAL A 109 -12.67 -9.64 13.37
CA VAL A 109 -13.60 -9.79 14.51
C VAL A 109 -14.97 -9.19 14.18
N LEU A 110 -15.01 -8.06 13.48
CA LEU A 110 -16.25 -7.44 13.04
C LEU A 110 -17.01 -8.37 12.08
N GLN A 111 -16.33 -8.96 11.09
CA GLN A 111 -16.94 -9.90 10.16
C GLN A 111 -17.46 -11.15 10.86
N LEU A 112 -16.66 -11.78 11.73
CA LEU A 112 -17.08 -12.96 12.50
C LEU A 112 -18.28 -12.67 13.41
N SER A 113 -18.32 -11.49 14.03
CA SER A 113 -19.45 -11.08 14.89
C SER A 113 -20.74 -10.81 14.12
N ASN A 114 -20.67 -10.55 12.80
CA ASN A 114 -21.83 -10.15 11.99
C ASN A 114 -22.26 -11.18 10.94
N VAL A 115 -21.52 -12.28 10.77
CA VAL A 115 -21.80 -13.32 9.78
C VAL A 115 -22.29 -14.60 10.47
N GLU A 116 -23.44 -15.12 10.05
CA GLU A 116 -23.91 -16.43 10.52
C GLU A 116 -23.05 -17.58 9.95
N PRO A 117 -22.80 -18.64 10.73
CA PRO A 117 -23.26 -18.89 12.11
C PRO A 117 -22.35 -18.30 13.20
N TYR A 118 -21.28 -17.60 12.84
CA TYR A 118 -20.25 -17.12 13.76
C TYR A 118 -20.73 -16.00 14.69
N GLY A 119 -21.71 -15.20 14.25
CA GLY A 119 -22.28 -14.10 15.03
C GLY A 119 -22.99 -14.51 16.32
N TYR A 120 -23.28 -15.79 16.51
CA TYR A 120 -23.82 -16.33 17.77
C TYR A 120 -22.75 -16.48 18.86
N VAL A 121 -21.48 -16.25 18.55
CA VAL A 121 -20.36 -16.37 19.50
C VAL A 121 -19.91 -14.99 19.97
N PRO A 122 -19.61 -14.79 21.27
CA PRO A 122 -19.20 -13.50 21.80
C PRO A 122 -17.95 -12.93 21.13
N SER A 123 -17.94 -11.63 20.82
CA SER A 123 -16.79 -10.98 20.18
C SER A 123 -15.48 -11.15 20.98
N GLN A 124 -15.55 -11.25 22.32
CA GLN A 124 -14.37 -11.50 23.17
C GLN A 124 -13.67 -12.84 22.83
N TYR A 125 -14.44 -13.87 22.48
CA TYR A 125 -13.87 -15.13 22.01
C TYR A 125 -13.12 -14.91 20.69
N TRP A 126 -13.75 -14.24 19.72
CA TRP A 126 -13.12 -13.94 18.43
C TRP A 126 -11.84 -13.12 18.59
N TYR A 127 -11.84 -12.08 19.43
CA TYR A 127 -10.63 -11.33 19.76
C TYR A 127 -9.51 -12.25 20.25
N SER A 128 -9.80 -13.19 21.16
CA SER A 128 -8.78 -14.10 21.70
C SER A 128 -8.16 -15.03 20.63
N LYS A 129 -8.93 -15.40 19.60
CA LYS A 129 -8.46 -16.29 18.52
C LYS A 129 -7.71 -15.48 17.46
N VAL A 130 -8.26 -14.35 17.04
CA VAL A 130 -7.67 -13.47 16.02
C VAL A 130 -6.32 -12.93 16.46
N GLN A 131 -6.12 -12.66 17.77
CA GLN A 131 -4.83 -12.22 18.29
C GLN A 131 -3.69 -13.23 18.12
N ARG A 132 -3.98 -14.50 17.84
CA ARG A 132 -2.96 -15.53 17.60
C ARG A 132 -2.29 -15.38 16.24
N VAL A 133 -2.95 -14.74 15.27
CA VAL A 133 -2.41 -14.53 13.93
C VAL A 133 -1.53 -13.29 13.93
N GLN A 134 -0.24 -13.46 13.59
CA GLN A 134 0.75 -12.38 13.55
C GLN A 134 1.11 -11.93 12.12
N SER A 135 0.55 -12.60 11.11
CA SER A 135 0.83 -12.32 9.71
C SER A 135 -0.27 -11.46 9.09
N VAL A 136 0.11 -10.29 8.58
CA VAL A 136 -0.75 -9.42 7.76
C VAL A 136 -1.29 -10.18 6.54
N GLN A 137 -0.43 -10.97 5.89
CA GLN A 137 -0.79 -11.75 4.69
C GLN A 137 -1.84 -12.81 5.00
N GLU A 138 -1.69 -13.47 6.14
CA GLU A 138 -2.62 -14.53 6.54
C GLU A 138 -3.98 -13.94 6.93
N LEU A 139 -3.98 -12.87 7.74
CA LEU A 139 -5.22 -12.18 8.11
C LEU A 139 -5.95 -11.59 6.90
N GLY A 140 -5.21 -11.03 5.94
CA GLY A 140 -5.78 -10.51 4.69
C GLY A 140 -6.61 -11.55 3.96
N LYS A 141 -6.12 -12.80 3.86
CA LYS A 141 -6.86 -13.91 3.23
C LYS A 141 -8.18 -14.22 3.95
N TYR A 142 -8.22 -14.11 5.27
CA TYR A 142 -9.42 -14.37 6.04
C TYR A 142 -10.46 -13.24 5.88
N VAL A 143 -9.99 -11.99 5.94
CA VAL A 143 -10.82 -10.79 5.77
C VAL A 143 -11.41 -10.66 4.36
N ASP A 144 -10.71 -11.17 3.32
CA ASP A 144 -11.18 -11.18 1.94
C ASP A 144 -12.25 -12.27 1.64
N GLY A 145 -12.85 -12.84 2.68
CA GLY A 145 -14.04 -13.69 2.57
C GLY A 145 -13.80 -15.17 2.91
N ASN A 146 -12.65 -15.52 3.48
CA ASN A 146 -12.36 -16.89 3.90
C ASN A 146 -12.42 -17.07 5.43
N LEU A 147 -13.54 -16.62 6.02
CA LEU A 147 -13.80 -16.75 7.46
C LEU A 147 -13.80 -18.20 7.94
N GLU A 148 -14.29 -19.13 7.11
CA GLU A 148 -14.33 -20.56 7.44
C GLU A 148 -12.92 -21.12 7.65
N ALA A 149 -11.96 -20.80 6.78
CA ALA A 149 -10.58 -21.25 6.98
C ALA A 149 -9.97 -20.70 8.27
N PHE A 150 -10.27 -19.45 8.65
CA PHE A 150 -9.84 -18.92 9.94
C PHE A 150 -10.40 -19.76 11.09
N VAL A 151 -11.70 -20.04 11.05
CA VAL A 151 -12.38 -20.79 12.11
C VAL A 151 -11.83 -22.21 12.23
N MET A 152 -11.61 -22.90 11.12
CA MET A 152 -10.99 -24.22 11.09
C MET A 152 -9.58 -24.22 11.67
N ASN A 153 -8.77 -23.19 11.40
CA ASN A 153 -7.37 -23.17 11.84
C ASN A 153 -7.19 -22.69 13.29
N TYR A 154 -8.05 -21.80 13.78
CA TYR A 154 -7.82 -21.08 15.04
C TYR A 154 -8.93 -21.22 16.08
N ALA A 155 -10.09 -21.73 15.70
CA ALA A 155 -11.29 -21.67 16.54
C ALA A 155 -12.17 -22.91 16.40
N GLU A 156 -11.62 -24.12 16.25
CA GLU A 156 -12.36 -25.38 16.09
C GLU A 156 -13.44 -25.59 17.18
N ASP A 157 -13.23 -25.07 18.38
CA ASP A 157 -14.12 -25.15 19.53
C ASP A 157 -15.26 -24.11 19.54
N TRP A 158 -15.38 -23.28 18.51
CA TRP A 158 -16.29 -22.12 18.48
C TRP A 158 -17.76 -22.49 18.70
N GLU A 159 -18.21 -23.65 18.22
CA GLU A 159 -19.61 -24.06 18.37
C GLU A 159 -20.03 -24.24 19.82
N SER A 160 -19.08 -24.63 20.69
CA SER A 160 -19.33 -24.79 22.13
C SER A 160 -19.43 -23.44 22.86
N GLN A 161 -19.14 -22.34 22.17
CA GLN A 161 -19.15 -20.98 22.70
C GLN A 161 -20.34 -20.15 22.22
N LYS A 162 -21.27 -20.76 21.45
CA LYS A 162 -22.50 -20.09 21.00
C LYS A 162 -23.33 -19.70 22.23
N GLU A 163 -23.72 -18.43 22.31
CA GLU A 163 -24.73 -18.00 23.27
C GLU A 163 -26.08 -18.59 22.85
N MET A 164 -26.80 -19.17 23.81
CA MET A 164 -28.14 -19.75 23.61
C MET A 164 -29.22 -18.68 23.47
#